data_AF-A0A918R7Q1-F1
#
_entry.id   AF-A0A918R7Q1-F1
#
_cell.length_a   1.000
_cell.length_b   1.000
_cell.length_c   1.000
_cell.angle_alpha   90.00
_cell.angle_beta   90.00
_cell.angle_gamma   90.00
#
_symmetry.space_group_name_H-M   'P 1'
#
loop_
_entity.id
_entity.type
_entity.pdbx_description
1 polymer ?
#
loop_
_entity_poly.entity_id
_entity_poly.type
_entity_poly.pdbx_seq_one_letter_code
_entity_poly.pdbx_strand_id
1 'polypeptide(L)'
;MACASCSTKDGSPKGCKNNGTCGTDSCNKLTVFDWLSNMSLPNGEKPFNWVEVRYKNGRKEYYLNTENLTLSIGDVVATQAKAGHDIGMVTLTGELVRVQMKRKNIPVVPEEALKIYRKASQKDIDIWSAARDKEEPMKVKARQFAIDLKLSMKISDIEFQGDASKATFYYTAEERVDFRELIKVFAREFRTRIEMKQVGFRQEAARLGGIGSCGRELCCSTWLTDFRSVSTSAARYQQLSLNPQKLAGQCGKLKCCLNYELDTYLDALKAFPKNDTKLYTEKGTAVCQKTDIFKGHMWYAYEGEWMNWHKITTTQANEIIELNKKKKKIASLEEYASDLIEDTKTEFENVVGQDSLTRFDGPKRNKKRRNNRRKGNQGNKNTASNKNTVSNKNPNQQKKNKNTRRKPQNNKNASK
;
A
#
# COMPACT_ATOMS: atom_id res chain seq x y z
N MET A 1 8.32 16.55 -14.98
CA MET A 1 9.56 17.23 -14.58
C MET A 1 10.17 16.46 -13.41
N ALA A 2 11.24 15.74 -13.68
CA ALA A 2 11.85 14.77 -12.78
C ALA A 2 12.59 15.46 -11.61
N CYS A 3 12.66 14.79 -10.45
CA CYS A 3 13.31 15.25 -9.23
C CYS A 3 14.83 15.48 -9.43
N ALA A 4 15.23 16.67 -9.85
CA ALA A 4 16.64 17.04 -10.02
C ALA A 4 17.27 17.67 -8.76
N SER A 5 16.50 17.97 -7.71
CA SER A 5 16.98 18.74 -6.55
C SER A 5 17.35 17.91 -5.30
N CYS A 6 17.31 16.58 -5.35
CA CYS A 6 17.82 15.72 -4.28
C CYS A 6 19.28 15.32 -4.55
N SER A 7 20.21 16.26 -4.44
CA SER A 7 21.64 15.95 -4.51
C SER A 7 22.10 15.21 -3.24
N THR A 8 22.82 14.10 -3.42
CA THR A 8 23.56 13.41 -2.35
C THR A 8 25.01 13.28 -2.80
N LYS A 9 25.96 13.36 -1.86
CA LYS A 9 27.40 13.21 -2.12
C LYS A 9 27.82 11.81 -2.61
N ASP A 10 26.92 10.81 -2.61
CA ASP A 10 27.27 9.39 -2.84
C ASP A 10 26.31 8.64 -3.80
N GLY A 11 25.65 9.32 -4.74
CA GLY A 11 25.06 8.67 -5.92
C GLY A 11 23.84 7.75 -5.70
N SER A 12 23.37 7.55 -4.47
CA SER A 12 22.09 6.89 -4.18
C SER A 12 21.11 7.91 -3.58
N PRO A 13 19.93 8.17 -4.18
CA PRO A 13 18.97 9.09 -3.60
C PRO A 13 18.51 8.54 -2.24
N LYS A 14 18.93 9.20 -1.16
CA LYS A 14 18.29 9.02 0.15
C LYS A 14 16.85 9.50 -0.03
N GLY A 15 15.93 8.58 -0.26
CA GLY A 15 14.50 8.90 -0.35
C GLY A 15 14.09 9.80 0.81
N CYS A 16 13.16 10.72 0.57
CA CYS A 16 12.64 11.63 1.58
C CYS A 16 12.18 10.81 2.79
N LYS A 17 12.95 10.81 3.87
CA LYS A 17 12.69 10.04 5.10
C LYS A 17 11.51 10.63 5.89
N ASN A 18 10.40 11.02 5.25
CA ASN A 18 9.26 11.74 5.85
C ASN A 18 9.64 13.00 6.69
N ASN A 19 10.87 13.50 6.56
CA ASN A 19 11.45 14.52 7.45
C ASN A 19 11.56 15.92 6.83
N GLY A 20 11.01 16.15 5.63
CA GLY A 20 11.13 17.45 4.97
C GLY A 20 10.45 17.51 3.62
N THR A 21 9.98 18.71 3.26
CA THR A 21 9.22 18.99 2.05
C THR A 21 10.07 18.77 0.81
N CYS A 22 9.62 17.92 -0.10
CA CYS A 22 10.07 17.91 -1.47
C CYS A 22 9.29 19.02 -2.18
N GLY A 23 9.94 19.86 -3.01
CA GLY A 23 9.27 20.94 -3.76
C GLY A 23 8.15 20.44 -4.70
N THR A 24 8.04 19.11 -4.88
CA THR A 24 6.79 18.46 -5.23
C THR A 24 6.29 17.74 -3.99
N ASP A 25 5.11 18.09 -3.51
CA ASP A 25 4.47 17.56 -2.30
C ASP A 25 4.09 16.06 -2.43
N SER A 26 4.91 15.24 -3.11
CA SER A 26 4.62 13.89 -3.58
C SER A 26 5.18 12.77 -2.70
N CYS A 27 6.09 13.07 -1.77
CA CYS A 27 6.71 12.05 -0.91
C CYS A 27 5.94 11.76 0.38
N ASN A 28 4.84 12.47 0.64
CA ASN A 28 4.06 12.29 1.86
C ASN A 28 2.78 11.48 1.58
N LYS A 29 2.32 10.75 2.60
CA LYS A 29 1.09 9.94 2.52
C LYS A 29 -0.17 10.80 2.35
N LEU A 30 -1.16 10.37 1.56
CA LEU A 30 -2.44 11.09 1.31
C LEU A 30 -2.26 12.52 0.78
N THR A 31 -1.21 12.81 0.01
CA THR A 31 -1.02 14.14 -0.58
C THR A 31 -2.07 14.41 -1.65
N VAL A 32 -2.49 15.68 -1.73
CA VAL A 32 -3.37 16.17 -2.76
C VAL A 32 -2.57 17.22 -3.49
N PHE A 33 -2.40 17.04 -4.79
CA PHE A 33 -1.71 18.02 -5.61
C PHE A 33 -2.66 19.20 -5.87
N ASP A 34 -2.20 20.41 -5.55
CA ASP A 34 -2.92 21.63 -5.87
C ASP A 34 -2.73 21.97 -7.35
N TRP A 35 -3.70 21.59 -8.17
CA TRP A 35 -3.74 21.90 -9.60
C TRP A 35 -4.36 23.27 -9.91
N LEU A 36 -4.91 23.96 -8.89
CA LEU A 36 -5.48 25.31 -9.00
C LEU A 36 -4.51 26.40 -8.53
N SER A 37 -3.30 26.04 -8.11
CA SER A 37 -2.28 26.97 -7.57
C SER A 37 -1.96 28.14 -8.50
N ASN A 38 -2.08 27.95 -9.82
CA ASN A 38 -1.75 28.95 -10.83
C ASN A 38 -2.97 29.66 -11.42
N MET A 39 -4.18 29.39 -10.92
CA MET A 39 -5.40 30.06 -11.37
C MET A 39 -5.74 31.22 -10.43
N SER A 40 -5.89 32.41 -10.99
CA SER A 40 -6.49 33.55 -10.29
C SER A 40 -8.01 33.39 -10.26
N LEU A 41 -8.62 33.63 -9.09
CA LEU A 41 -10.08 33.66 -8.95
C LEU A 41 -10.66 34.75 -9.88
N PRO A 42 -11.73 34.45 -10.65
CA PRO A 42 -12.44 35.46 -11.41
C PRO A 42 -12.99 36.56 -10.48
N ASN A 43 -12.98 37.81 -10.94
CA ASN A 43 -13.68 38.95 -10.33
C ASN A 43 -13.26 39.36 -8.89
N GLY A 44 -12.07 39.00 -8.43
CA GLY A 44 -11.59 39.43 -7.10
C GLY A 44 -12.36 38.81 -5.93
N GLU A 45 -13.01 37.67 -6.15
CA GLU A 45 -13.60 36.89 -5.06
C GLU A 45 -12.53 36.51 -4.03
N LYS A 46 -12.89 36.61 -2.75
CA LYS A 46 -11.98 36.22 -1.66
C LYS A 46 -11.79 34.70 -1.70
N PRO A 47 -10.55 34.21 -1.53
CA PRO A 47 -10.30 32.77 -1.46
C PRO A 47 -11.07 32.16 -0.30
N PHE A 48 -11.43 30.88 -0.43
CA PHE A 48 -12.12 30.15 0.63
C PHE A 48 -11.27 30.15 1.92
N ASN A 49 -11.85 30.66 3.02
CA ASN A 49 -11.15 30.90 4.30
C ASN A 49 -10.82 29.63 5.11
N TRP A 50 -11.02 28.44 4.55
CA TRP A 50 -10.67 27.19 5.21
C TRP A 50 -9.35 26.64 4.69
N VAL A 51 -8.64 25.97 5.58
CA VAL A 51 -7.30 25.44 5.32
C VAL A 51 -7.24 23.98 5.77
N GLU A 52 -6.61 23.13 4.96
CA GLU A 52 -6.33 21.74 5.33
C GLU A 52 -4.95 21.65 5.97
N VAL A 53 -4.92 21.29 7.26
CA VAL A 53 -3.70 21.12 8.05
C VAL A 53 -3.45 19.63 8.27
N ARG A 54 -2.19 19.22 8.07
CA ARG A 54 -1.72 17.85 8.24
C ARG A 54 -0.86 17.73 9.49
N TYR A 55 -1.10 16.65 10.23
CA TYR A 55 -0.32 16.20 11.37
C TYR A 55 0.47 14.92 11.07
N LYS A 56 1.13 14.40 12.10
CA LYS A 56 1.87 13.15 12.00
C LYS A 56 0.98 12.03 11.46
N ASN A 57 1.59 11.18 10.63
CA ASN A 57 0.95 9.98 10.07
C ASN A 57 -0.27 10.24 9.15
N GLY A 58 -0.39 11.45 8.60
CA GLY A 58 -1.41 11.79 7.60
C GLY A 58 -2.80 12.03 8.20
N ARG A 59 -2.90 12.29 9.52
CA ARG A 59 -4.10 12.91 10.09
C ARG A 59 -4.25 14.30 9.48
N LYS A 60 -5.40 14.56 8.88
CA LYS A 60 -5.71 15.81 8.16
C LYS A 60 -7.00 16.36 8.71
N GLU A 61 -6.95 17.60 9.18
CA GLU A 61 -8.10 18.30 9.77
C GLU A 61 -8.26 19.64 9.07
N TYR A 62 -9.49 20.13 9.06
CA TYR A 62 -9.86 21.38 8.40
C TYR A 62 -10.06 22.46 9.44
N TYR A 63 -9.44 23.61 9.23
CA TYR A 63 -9.49 24.73 10.14
C TYR A 63 -10.00 25.98 9.44
N LEU A 64 -10.72 26.80 10.17
CA LEU A 64 -11.16 28.12 9.74
C LEU A 64 -10.06 29.14 10.06
N ASN A 65 -9.66 29.91 9.05
CA ASN A 65 -8.75 31.04 9.20
C ASN A 65 -9.54 32.30 9.58
N THR A 66 -9.73 32.53 10.88
CA THR A 66 -10.49 33.68 11.38
C THR A 66 -9.76 35.01 11.22
N GLU A 67 -8.42 34.99 11.28
CA GLU A 67 -7.59 36.19 11.24
C GLU A 67 -7.16 36.58 9.81
N ASN A 68 -7.65 35.87 8.77
CA ASN A 68 -7.27 36.06 7.37
C ASN A 68 -5.74 36.08 7.15
N LEU A 69 -5.03 35.19 7.85
CA LEU A 69 -3.58 35.04 7.71
C LEU A 69 -3.23 34.60 6.28
N THR A 70 -2.15 35.15 5.72
CA THR A 70 -1.62 34.73 4.41
C THR A 70 -0.89 33.40 4.53
N LEU A 71 -1.63 32.30 4.42
CA LEU A 71 -1.10 30.93 4.52
C LEU A 71 -0.77 30.37 3.15
N SER A 72 0.42 29.80 3.01
CA SER A 72 0.86 29.08 1.81
C SER A 72 1.02 27.58 2.09
N ILE A 73 0.99 26.77 1.04
CA ILE A 73 1.26 25.33 1.15
C ILE A 73 2.67 25.13 1.71
N GLY A 74 2.80 24.28 2.73
CA GLY A 74 4.04 24.00 3.44
C GLY A 74 4.30 24.86 4.67
N ASP A 75 3.50 25.91 4.93
CA ASP A 75 3.63 26.72 6.14
C ASP A 75 3.32 25.88 7.39
N VAL A 76 4.12 26.08 8.44
CA VAL A 76 3.86 25.48 9.76
C VAL A 76 2.97 26.42 10.57
N VAL A 77 1.85 25.91 11.07
CA VAL A 77 0.82 26.69 11.76
C VAL A 77 0.51 26.13 13.13
N ALA A 78 0.23 27.03 14.07
CA ALA A 78 -0.31 26.71 15.38
C ALA A 78 -1.84 26.72 15.30
N THR A 79 -2.44 25.60 15.67
CA THR A 79 -3.86 25.32 15.53
C THR A 79 -4.50 25.05 16.88
N GLN A 80 -5.81 25.26 16.94
CA GLN A 80 -6.62 24.91 18.10
C GLN A 80 -6.77 23.38 18.20
N ALA A 81 -6.40 22.83 19.35
CA ALA A 81 -6.69 21.45 19.70
C ALA A 81 -7.80 21.38 20.76
N LYS A 82 -8.34 20.18 21.00
CA LYS A 82 -9.33 19.94 22.07
C LYS A 82 -8.82 20.35 23.46
N ALA A 83 -7.51 20.33 23.67
CA ALA A 83 -6.87 20.83 24.88
C ALA A 83 -5.48 21.37 24.51
N GLY A 84 -5.27 22.69 24.55
CA GLY A 84 -3.99 23.33 24.22
C GLY A 84 -3.82 23.65 22.73
N HIS A 85 -2.56 23.73 22.27
CA HIS A 85 -2.22 24.05 20.88
C HIS A 85 -1.58 22.84 20.20
N ASP A 86 -1.82 22.69 18.89
CA ASP A 86 -1.13 21.68 18.10
C ASP A 86 -0.45 22.31 16.89
N ILE A 87 0.65 21.69 16.45
CA ILE A 87 1.51 22.21 15.38
C ILE A 87 1.38 21.29 14.18
N GLY A 88 0.87 21.86 13.09
CA GLY A 88 0.62 21.15 11.85
C GLY A 88 1.18 21.91 10.65
N MET A 89 1.23 21.22 9.51
CA MET A 89 1.69 21.77 8.25
C MET A 89 0.51 21.98 7.31
N VAL A 90 0.42 23.16 6.71
CA VAL A 90 -0.60 23.48 5.71
C VAL A 90 -0.35 22.66 4.45
N THR A 91 -1.40 21.99 3.96
CA THR A 91 -1.33 21.16 2.75
C THR A 91 -2.15 21.69 1.60
N LEU A 92 -3.32 22.25 1.88
CA LEU A 92 -4.19 22.84 0.87
C LEU A 92 -4.81 24.13 1.40
N THR A 93 -4.96 25.09 0.51
CA THR A 93 -5.59 26.39 0.72
C THR A 93 -6.56 26.67 -0.43
N GLY A 94 -7.58 27.51 -0.20
CA GLY A 94 -8.49 27.95 -1.26
C GLY A 94 -9.58 26.93 -1.64
N GLU A 95 -10.08 27.01 -2.88
CA GLU A 95 -11.32 26.33 -3.30
C GLU A 95 -11.21 24.80 -3.31
N LEU A 96 -9.99 24.25 -3.45
CA LEU A 96 -9.79 22.80 -3.32
C LEU A 96 -10.19 22.27 -1.95
N VAL A 97 -10.03 23.07 -0.90
CA VAL A 97 -10.46 22.69 0.45
C VAL A 97 -11.97 22.49 0.47
N ARG A 98 -12.74 23.35 -0.21
CA ARG A 98 -14.20 23.20 -0.32
C ARG A 98 -14.59 21.90 -1.03
N VAL A 99 -13.91 21.54 -2.12
CA VAL A 99 -14.15 20.27 -2.84
C VAL A 99 -13.83 19.07 -1.94
N GLN A 100 -12.74 19.14 -1.18
CA GLN A 100 -12.35 18.09 -0.23
C GLN A 100 -13.35 17.93 0.91
N MET A 101 -13.82 19.04 1.48
CA MET A 101 -14.82 19.03 2.56
C MET A 101 -16.15 18.47 2.08
N LYS A 102 -16.61 18.86 0.88
CA LYS A 102 -17.80 18.28 0.23
C LYS A 102 -17.65 16.77 0.03
N ARG A 103 -16.49 16.32 -0.48
CA ARG A 103 -16.21 14.90 -0.70
C ARG A 103 -16.22 14.09 0.61
N LYS A 104 -15.72 14.67 1.70
CA LYS A 104 -15.71 14.04 3.03
C LYS A 104 -17.00 14.25 3.82
N ASN A 105 -17.99 14.93 3.24
CA ASN A 105 -19.26 15.27 3.86
C ASN A 105 -19.10 15.99 5.22
N ILE A 106 -18.13 16.91 5.31
CA ILE A 106 -17.87 17.69 6.52
C ILE A 106 -18.72 18.96 6.48
N PRO A 107 -19.57 19.21 7.49
CA PRO A 107 -20.41 20.40 7.52
C PRO A 107 -19.55 21.66 7.66
N VAL A 108 -19.87 22.68 6.87
CA VAL A 108 -19.21 24.00 6.93
C VAL A 108 -19.95 24.87 7.95
N VAL A 109 -20.00 24.42 9.21
CA VAL A 109 -20.66 25.17 10.29
C VAL A 109 -19.59 25.94 11.07
N PRO A 110 -19.65 27.29 11.11
CA PRO A 110 -18.62 28.11 11.76
C PRO A 110 -18.50 27.92 13.27
N GLU A 111 -19.59 27.54 13.94
CA GLU A 111 -19.66 27.47 15.42
C GLU A 111 -18.85 26.33 16.03
N GLU A 112 -18.71 25.21 15.32
CA GLU A 112 -17.91 24.04 15.74
C GLU A 112 -16.55 23.97 15.04
N ALA A 113 -16.23 24.97 14.21
CA ALA A 113 -15.01 24.96 13.41
C ALA A 113 -13.77 25.23 14.27
N LEU A 114 -12.79 24.34 14.17
CA LEU A 114 -11.47 24.54 14.76
C LEU A 114 -10.77 25.72 14.09
N LYS A 115 -10.08 26.56 14.88
CA LYS A 115 -9.44 27.79 14.38
C LYS A 115 -7.92 27.65 14.24
N ILE A 116 -7.36 28.38 13.29
CA ILE A 116 -5.91 28.62 13.22
C ILE A 116 -5.60 29.87 14.05
N TYR A 117 -4.63 29.78 14.95
CA TYR A 117 -4.22 30.92 15.77
C TYR A 117 -3.20 31.79 15.07
N ARG A 118 -2.09 31.19 14.61
CA ARG A 118 -0.98 31.94 14.01
C ARG A 118 -0.04 31.04 13.23
N LYS A 119 0.85 31.64 12.44
CA LYS A 119 2.05 30.94 11.95
C LYS A 119 2.92 30.52 13.14
N ALA A 120 3.47 29.32 13.08
CA ALA A 120 4.33 28.81 14.15
C ALA A 120 5.57 29.68 14.30
N SER A 121 5.92 30.01 15.55
CA SER A 121 7.18 30.71 15.84
C SER A 121 8.34 29.71 15.77
N GLN A 122 9.57 30.19 15.62
CA GLN A 122 10.74 29.32 15.64
C GLN A 122 10.82 28.51 16.94
N LYS A 123 10.46 29.11 18.08
CA LYS A 123 10.39 28.41 19.37
C LYS A 123 9.41 27.23 19.34
N ASP A 124 8.26 27.39 18.68
CA ASP A 124 7.24 26.35 18.58
C ASP A 124 7.77 25.20 17.70
N ILE A 125 8.46 25.53 16.61
CA ILE A 125 9.09 24.56 15.70
C ILE A 125 10.19 23.77 16.42
N ASP A 126 11.02 24.44 17.22
CA ASP A 126 12.10 23.80 17.97
C ASP A 126 11.55 22.84 19.03
N ILE A 127 10.50 23.24 19.77
CA ILE A 127 9.80 22.37 20.75
C ILE A 127 9.19 21.17 20.05
N TRP A 128 8.50 21.38 18.93
CA TRP A 128 7.88 20.33 18.15
C TRP A 128 8.89 19.33 17.57
N SER A 129 10.03 19.82 17.06
CA SER A 129 11.12 18.97 16.58
C SER A 129 11.71 18.14 17.74
N ALA A 130 12.01 18.77 18.87
CA ALA A 130 12.53 18.08 20.04
C ALA A 130 11.54 17.05 20.62
N ALA A 131 10.23 17.31 20.52
CA ALA A 131 9.20 16.35 20.90
C ALA A 131 9.18 15.13 19.96
N ARG A 132 9.29 15.35 18.64
CA ARG A 132 9.37 14.27 17.65
C ARG A 132 10.61 13.39 17.85
N ASP A 133 11.76 13.98 18.14
CA ASP A 133 12.99 13.23 18.36
C ASP A 133 12.91 12.30 19.60
N LYS A 134 12.03 12.62 20.57
CA LYS A 134 11.75 11.78 21.74
C LYS A 134 10.81 10.61 21.45
N GLU A 135 10.06 10.62 20.35
CA GLU A 135 9.04 9.60 20.06
C GLU A 135 9.64 8.22 19.84
N GLU A 136 10.72 8.13 19.07
CA GLU A 136 11.35 6.84 18.73
C GLU A 136 11.96 6.13 19.95
N PRO A 137 12.79 6.78 20.81
CA PRO A 137 13.28 6.13 22.02
C PRO A 137 12.16 5.82 23.01
N MET A 138 11.14 6.68 23.10
CA MET A 138 9.97 6.44 23.94
C MET A 138 9.19 5.20 23.48
N LYS A 139 9.06 4.99 22.17
CA LYS A 139 8.38 3.83 21.57
C LYS A 139 9.06 2.51 21.90
N VAL A 140 10.39 2.48 21.90
CA VAL A 140 11.16 1.29 22.26
C VAL A 140 10.93 0.94 23.74
N LYS A 141 11.08 1.91 24.64
CA LYS A 141 10.83 1.71 26.08
C LYS A 141 9.39 1.31 26.37
N ALA A 142 8.42 1.96 25.71
CA ALA A 142 7.01 1.65 25.87
C ALA A 142 6.69 0.18 25.52
N ARG A 143 7.33 -0.35 24.47
CA ARG A 143 7.20 -1.77 24.09
C ARG A 143 7.82 -2.70 25.12
N GLN A 144 8.97 -2.35 25.70
CA GLN A 144 9.61 -3.14 26.75
C GLN A 144 8.69 -3.28 27.96
N PHE A 145 8.17 -2.17 28.49
CA PHE A 145 7.26 -2.22 29.64
C PHE A 145 5.96 -2.99 29.36
N ALA A 146 5.43 -2.92 28.13
CA ALA A 146 4.25 -3.71 27.76
C ALA A 146 4.53 -5.22 27.80
N ILE A 147 5.76 -5.63 27.41
CA ILE A 147 6.22 -7.02 27.48
C ILE A 147 6.46 -7.44 28.93
N ASP A 148 7.09 -6.58 29.74
CA ASP A 148 7.39 -6.85 31.15
C ASP A 148 6.11 -7.09 31.97
N LEU A 149 5.06 -6.30 31.69
CA LEU A 149 3.73 -6.46 32.28
C LEU A 149 2.88 -7.56 31.61
N LYS A 150 3.43 -8.28 30.62
CA LYS A 150 2.78 -9.38 29.89
C LYS A 150 1.42 -9.02 29.28
N LEU A 151 1.28 -7.78 28.80
CA LEU A 151 0.06 -7.31 28.18
C LEU A 151 -0.02 -7.78 26.72
N SER A 152 -1.15 -8.34 26.31
CA SER A 152 -1.43 -8.83 24.95
C SER A 152 -1.74 -7.68 23.97
N MET A 153 -0.82 -6.71 23.87
CA MET A 153 -0.96 -5.53 23.01
C MET A 153 0.29 -5.21 22.21
N LYS A 154 0.09 -4.49 21.10
CA LYS A 154 1.18 -3.96 20.26
C LYS A 154 1.10 -2.44 20.22
N ILE A 155 2.17 -1.77 20.62
CA ILE A 155 2.30 -0.31 20.50
C ILE A 155 2.80 0.02 19.09
N SER A 156 1.91 0.61 18.30
CA SER A 156 2.14 0.88 16.88
C SER A 156 2.92 2.18 16.70
N ASP A 157 2.49 3.27 17.35
CA ASP A 157 3.06 4.61 17.17
C ASP A 157 2.77 5.52 18.37
N ILE A 158 3.55 6.58 18.51
CA ILE A 158 3.39 7.61 19.56
C ILE A 158 3.34 8.96 18.88
N GLU A 159 2.45 9.84 19.34
CA GLU A 159 2.31 11.19 18.80
C GLU A 159 2.30 12.18 19.95
N PHE A 160 3.26 13.10 19.97
CA PHE A 160 3.18 14.27 20.83
C PHE A 160 2.30 15.34 20.22
N GLN A 161 1.58 16.02 21.10
CA GLN A 161 0.99 17.31 20.80
C GLN A 161 2.09 18.37 20.60
N GLY A 162 1.83 19.40 19.78
CA GLY A 162 2.75 20.52 19.51
C GLY A 162 3.44 21.10 20.75
N ASP A 163 2.71 21.27 21.85
CA ASP A 163 3.24 21.82 23.12
C ASP A 163 4.04 20.80 23.98
N ALA A 164 4.24 19.57 23.49
CA ALA A 164 4.83 18.43 24.20
C ALA A 164 4.14 18.05 25.54
N SER A 165 2.99 18.67 25.86
CA SER A 165 2.28 18.49 27.13
C SER A 165 1.55 17.14 27.23
N LYS A 166 1.15 16.59 26.08
CA LYS A 166 0.39 15.34 25.95
C LYS A 166 1.04 14.42 24.92
N ALA A 167 1.17 13.15 25.28
CA ALA A 167 1.63 12.08 24.40
C ALA A 167 0.50 11.07 24.20
N THR A 168 0.14 10.82 22.95
CA THR A 168 -0.88 9.85 22.55
C THR A 168 -0.22 8.58 22.05
N PHE A 169 -0.48 7.47 22.73
CA PHE A 169 0.03 6.15 22.40
C PHE A 169 -1.03 5.38 21.63
N TYR A 170 -0.71 5.03 20.39
CA TYR A 170 -1.58 4.20 19.55
C TYR A 170 -1.21 2.74 19.74
N TYR A 171 -2.20 1.92 20.07
CA TYR A 171 -2.01 0.50 20.25
C TYR A 171 -3.10 -0.33 19.56
N THR A 172 -2.72 -1.55 19.20
CA THR A 172 -3.62 -2.58 18.68
C THR A 172 -3.64 -3.76 19.64
N ALA A 173 -4.84 -4.30 19.90
CA ALA A 173 -5.06 -5.49 20.70
C ALA A 173 -6.27 -6.25 20.14
N GLU A 174 -6.26 -7.58 20.27
CA GLU A 174 -7.40 -8.45 19.90
C GLU A 174 -8.49 -8.40 20.95
N GLU A 175 -8.09 -8.44 22.22
CA GLU A 175 -8.99 -8.41 23.38
C GLU A 175 -8.86 -7.10 24.16
N ARG A 176 -9.74 -6.92 25.14
CA ARG A 176 -9.67 -5.77 26.05
C ARG A 176 -8.48 -5.93 26.99
N VAL A 177 -7.57 -4.96 26.96
CA VAL A 177 -6.36 -4.94 27.78
C VAL A 177 -6.54 -4.00 28.97
N ASP A 178 -6.19 -4.45 30.17
CA ASP A 178 -6.08 -3.57 31.34
C ASP A 178 -4.69 -2.92 31.38
N PHE A 179 -4.63 -1.64 31.06
CA PHE A 179 -3.39 -0.86 30.98
C PHE A 179 -3.21 0.09 32.18
N ARG A 180 -3.98 -0.05 33.27
CA ARG A 180 -3.89 0.84 34.44
C ARG A 180 -2.50 0.87 35.06
N GLU A 181 -1.86 -0.29 35.19
CA GLU A 181 -0.49 -0.38 35.72
C GLU A 181 0.54 0.18 34.74
N LEU A 182 0.38 -0.09 33.44
CA LEU A 182 1.21 0.47 32.38
C LEU A 182 1.21 2.01 32.39
N ILE A 183 0.05 2.64 32.60
CA ILE A 183 -0.05 4.10 32.71
C ILE A 183 0.79 4.63 33.88
N LYS A 184 0.81 3.94 35.03
CA LYS A 184 1.62 4.36 36.20
C LYS A 184 3.11 4.30 35.87
N VAL A 185 3.55 3.23 35.21
CA VAL A 185 4.95 3.08 34.77
C VAL A 185 5.33 4.16 33.76
N PHE A 186 4.48 4.40 32.76
CA PHE A 186 4.70 5.44 31.75
C PHE A 186 4.75 6.84 32.37
N ALA A 187 3.86 7.15 33.32
CA ALA A 187 3.84 8.44 34.00
C ALA A 187 5.15 8.68 34.80
N ARG A 188 5.69 7.61 35.42
CA ARG A 188 6.95 7.67 36.18
C ARG A 188 8.17 7.89 35.27
N GLU A 189 8.22 7.20 34.14
CA GLU A 189 9.36 7.26 33.21
C GLU A 189 9.35 8.52 32.35
N PHE A 190 8.22 8.83 31.71
CA PHE A 190 8.14 9.86 30.67
C PHE A 190 7.76 11.24 31.20
N ARG A 191 7.17 11.33 32.39
CA ARG A 191 6.77 12.60 33.04
C ARG A 191 5.90 13.49 32.14
N THR A 192 5.09 12.89 31.27
CA THR A 192 4.18 13.57 30.34
C THR A 192 2.77 13.01 30.53
N ARG A 193 1.74 13.80 30.22
CA ARG A 193 0.36 13.32 30.24
C ARG A 193 0.16 12.28 29.13
N ILE A 194 -0.19 11.06 29.52
CA ILE A 194 -0.37 9.93 28.60
C ILE A 194 -1.84 9.78 28.24
N GLU A 195 -2.11 9.61 26.95
CA GLU A 195 -3.40 9.15 26.43
C GLU A 195 -3.20 7.85 25.64
N MET A 196 -3.96 6.80 25.99
CA MET A 196 -3.93 5.53 25.27
C MET A 196 -5.10 5.51 24.29
N LYS A 197 -4.81 5.25 23.00
CA LYS A 197 -5.82 5.16 21.95
C LYS A 197 -5.75 3.82 21.23
N GLN A 198 -6.83 3.05 21.32
CA GLN A 198 -6.96 1.80 20.59
C GLN A 198 -7.19 2.08 19.10
N VAL A 199 -6.45 1.38 18.25
CA VAL A 199 -6.54 1.45 16.79
C VAL A 199 -6.87 0.06 16.26
N GLY A 200 -7.77 -0.02 15.28
CA GLY A 200 -8.06 -1.28 14.61
C GLY A 200 -6.92 -1.72 13.69
N PHE A 201 -6.79 -3.03 13.44
CA PHE A 201 -5.75 -3.60 12.57
C PHE A 201 -5.65 -2.97 11.19
N ARG A 202 -6.79 -2.55 10.60
CA ARG A 202 -6.80 -1.91 9.28
C ARG A 202 -6.25 -0.49 9.34
N GLN A 203 -6.60 0.27 10.37
CA GLN A 203 -6.07 1.61 10.61
C GLN A 203 -4.59 1.57 10.98
N GLU A 204 -4.13 0.52 11.67
CA GLU A 204 -2.71 0.27 11.91
C GLU A 204 -1.97 0.01 10.59
N ALA A 205 -2.49 -0.88 9.74
CA ALA A 205 -1.92 -1.14 8.41
C ALA A 205 -1.93 0.13 7.54
N ALA A 206 -2.97 0.95 7.63
CA ALA A 206 -3.00 2.26 6.97
C ALA A 206 -1.86 3.14 7.48
N ARG A 207 -1.68 3.26 8.80
CA ARG A 207 -0.62 4.05 9.47
C ARG A 207 0.78 3.60 9.05
N LEU A 208 1.08 2.32 9.16
CA LEU A 208 2.38 1.76 8.78
C LEU A 208 2.65 1.84 7.27
N GLY A 209 1.60 1.70 6.44
CA GLY A 209 1.75 1.55 5.00
C GLY A 209 2.27 0.16 4.62
N GLY A 210 2.39 -0.09 3.32
CA GLY A 210 2.89 -1.36 2.80
C GLY A 210 2.48 -1.60 1.36
N ILE A 211 2.78 -2.80 0.86
CA ILE A 211 2.45 -3.24 -0.50
C ILE A 211 1.36 -4.32 -0.41
N GLY A 212 0.27 -4.12 -1.14
CA GLY A 212 -0.83 -5.07 -1.24
C GLY A 212 -0.49 -6.28 -2.11
N SER A 213 -1.35 -7.29 -2.09
CA SER A 213 -1.20 -8.47 -2.97
C SER A 213 -1.26 -8.12 -4.46
N CYS A 214 -1.78 -6.94 -4.81
CA CYS A 214 -1.81 -6.40 -6.16
C CYS A 214 -0.48 -5.74 -6.60
N GLY A 215 0.56 -5.74 -5.76
CA GLY A 215 1.85 -5.13 -6.06
C GLY A 215 1.87 -3.59 -5.97
N ARG A 216 0.75 -2.95 -5.67
CA ARG A 216 0.64 -1.50 -5.42
C ARG A 216 0.68 -1.22 -3.92
N GLU A 217 0.93 0.05 -3.56
CA GLU A 217 0.78 0.52 -2.18
C GLU A 217 -0.63 0.24 -1.64
N LEU A 218 -0.77 0.07 -0.32
CA LEU A 218 -2.07 -0.21 0.29
C LEU A 218 -3.07 0.92 0.00
N CYS A 219 -4.26 0.58 -0.52
CA CYS A 219 -5.33 1.55 -0.79
C CYS A 219 -5.69 2.38 0.45
N CYS A 220 -5.59 1.76 1.63
CA CYS A 220 -5.85 2.38 2.94
C CYS A 220 -4.83 3.47 3.32
N SER A 221 -3.62 3.42 2.78
CA SER A 221 -2.61 4.48 2.99
C SER A 221 -2.67 5.56 1.91
N THR A 222 -3.27 5.29 0.75
CA THR A 222 -3.21 6.20 -0.40
C THR A 222 -4.44 7.08 -0.55
N TRP A 223 -5.66 6.51 -0.53
CA TRP A 223 -6.88 7.26 -0.87
C TRP A 223 -8.14 6.74 -0.17
N LEU A 224 -8.23 5.45 0.12
CA LEU A 224 -9.42 4.84 0.73
C LEU A 224 -9.36 4.99 2.26
N THR A 225 -10.03 6.02 2.78
CA THR A 225 -10.03 6.36 4.22
C THR A 225 -11.28 5.91 4.97
N ASP A 226 -12.37 5.60 4.25
CA ASP A 226 -13.59 5.03 4.84
C ASP A 226 -13.47 3.50 4.94
N PHE A 227 -13.53 2.97 6.16
CA PHE A 227 -13.36 1.56 6.44
C PHE A 227 -14.68 0.92 6.85
N ARG A 228 -15.45 0.45 5.86
CA ARG A 228 -16.63 -0.38 6.11
C ARG A 228 -16.24 -1.82 6.44
N SER A 229 -17.11 -2.49 7.19
CA SER A 229 -17.00 -3.94 7.39
C SER A 229 -17.25 -4.65 6.06
N VAL A 230 -16.46 -5.70 5.80
CA VAL A 230 -16.54 -6.50 4.58
C VAL A 230 -17.07 -7.87 4.99
N SER A 231 -18.09 -8.35 4.29
CA SER A 231 -18.67 -9.68 4.49
C SER A 231 -18.09 -10.68 3.48
N THR A 232 -18.18 -11.96 3.80
CA THR A 232 -17.82 -13.05 2.88
C THR A 232 -18.81 -13.19 1.72
N SER A 233 -20.00 -12.60 1.82
CA SER A 233 -20.99 -12.58 0.73
C SER A 233 -20.50 -11.80 -0.50
N ALA A 234 -19.74 -10.72 -0.31
CA ALA A 234 -19.16 -9.95 -1.41
C ALA A 234 -18.25 -10.83 -2.30
N ALA A 235 -17.44 -11.71 -1.68
CA ALA A 235 -16.60 -12.65 -2.41
C ALA A 235 -17.40 -13.68 -3.22
N ARG A 236 -18.60 -14.06 -2.75
CA ARG A 236 -19.49 -14.99 -3.48
C ARG A 236 -20.07 -14.35 -4.74
N TYR A 237 -20.53 -13.11 -4.65
CA TYR A 237 -21.04 -12.37 -5.82
C TYR A 237 -19.98 -12.17 -6.90
N GLN A 238 -18.73 -11.98 -6.48
CA GLN A 238 -17.59 -11.87 -7.40
C GLN A 238 -17.06 -13.23 -7.89
N GLN A 239 -17.69 -14.34 -7.47
CA GLN A 239 -17.28 -15.70 -7.80
C GLN A 239 -15.82 -16.03 -7.44
N LEU A 240 -15.27 -15.38 -6.40
CA LEU A 240 -13.93 -15.68 -5.90
C LEU A 240 -13.94 -16.94 -5.03
N SER A 241 -12.82 -17.68 -5.06
CA SER A 241 -12.63 -18.82 -4.16
C SER A 241 -12.74 -18.40 -2.70
N LEU A 242 -13.53 -19.13 -1.91
CA LEU A 242 -13.77 -18.86 -0.49
C LEU A 242 -12.60 -19.32 0.42
N ASN A 243 -11.36 -19.10 0.00
CA ASN A 243 -10.18 -19.36 0.82
C ASN A 243 -9.84 -18.08 1.62
N PRO A 244 -9.89 -18.11 2.97
CA PRO A 244 -9.63 -16.94 3.80
C PRO A 244 -8.24 -16.34 3.59
N GLN A 245 -7.22 -17.13 3.28
CA GLN A 245 -5.85 -16.65 3.06
C GLN A 245 -5.73 -15.78 1.80
N LYS A 246 -6.51 -16.08 0.75
CA LYS A 246 -6.52 -15.28 -0.49
C LYS A 246 -7.37 -14.01 -0.37
N LEU A 247 -8.42 -14.08 0.45
CA LEU A 247 -9.36 -12.96 0.67
C LEU A 247 -8.90 -12.01 1.78
N ALA A 248 -8.01 -12.44 2.67
CA ALA A 248 -7.41 -11.59 3.68
C ALA A 248 -6.44 -10.57 3.05
N GLY A 249 -6.51 -9.34 3.54
CA GLY A 249 -5.52 -8.30 3.26
C GLY A 249 -4.34 -8.36 4.22
N GLN A 250 -3.37 -7.46 4.04
CA GLN A 250 -2.20 -7.37 4.92
C GLN A 250 -2.55 -7.04 6.38
N CYS A 251 -3.74 -6.50 6.62
CA CYS A 251 -4.26 -6.24 7.96
C CYS A 251 -4.88 -7.49 8.64
N GLY A 252 -4.81 -8.67 8.03
CA GLY A 252 -5.39 -9.92 8.56
C GLY A 252 -6.91 -10.02 8.46
N LYS A 253 -7.61 -8.94 8.06
CA LYS A 253 -9.05 -8.92 7.78
C LYS A 253 -9.33 -9.04 6.29
N LEU A 254 -10.57 -9.32 5.92
CA LEU A 254 -11.03 -9.33 4.52
C LEU A 254 -10.64 -8.03 3.78
N LYS A 255 -10.22 -8.19 2.52
CA LYS A 255 -9.81 -7.09 1.64
C LYS A 255 -10.95 -6.09 1.45
N CYS A 256 -10.66 -4.80 1.65
CA CYS A 256 -11.60 -3.71 1.36
C CYS A 256 -11.91 -3.56 -0.14
N CYS A 257 -11.02 -4.06 -1.02
CA CYS A 257 -11.25 -4.13 -2.46
C CYS A 257 -12.53 -4.88 -2.81
N LEU A 258 -12.90 -5.90 -2.02
CA LEU A 258 -14.13 -6.66 -2.25
C LEU A 258 -15.36 -5.75 -2.22
N ASN A 259 -15.48 -4.86 -1.23
CA ASN A 259 -16.60 -3.92 -1.19
C ASN A 259 -16.46 -2.81 -2.23
N TYR A 260 -15.24 -2.34 -2.50
CA TYR A 260 -15.01 -1.27 -3.47
C TYR A 260 -15.43 -1.67 -4.89
N GLU A 261 -15.15 -2.91 -5.28
CA GLU A 261 -15.47 -3.41 -6.62
C GLU A 261 -16.90 -3.96 -6.72
N LEU A 262 -17.53 -4.30 -5.58
CA LEU A 262 -18.82 -5.00 -5.55
C LEU A 262 -19.90 -4.35 -6.41
N ASP A 263 -20.04 -3.02 -6.34
CA ASP A 263 -21.07 -2.29 -7.07
C ASP A 263 -20.91 -2.45 -8.59
N THR A 264 -19.67 -2.39 -9.08
CA THR A 264 -19.34 -2.63 -10.49
C THR A 264 -19.69 -4.06 -10.93
N TYR A 265 -19.43 -5.05 -10.07
CA TYR A 265 -19.82 -6.44 -10.36
C TYR A 265 -21.34 -6.62 -10.38
N LEU A 266 -22.08 -5.98 -9.46
CA LEU A 266 -23.54 -6.06 -9.41
C LEU A 266 -24.17 -5.42 -10.66
N ASP A 267 -23.63 -4.29 -11.12
CA ASP A 267 -24.09 -3.65 -12.34
C ASP A 267 -23.79 -4.49 -13.58
N ALA A 268 -22.60 -5.08 -13.66
CA ALA A 268 -22.27 -6.00 -14.75
C ALA A 268 -23.21 -7.21 -14.76
N LEU A 269 -23.48 -7.83 -13.61
CA LEU A 269 -24.36 -9.00 -13.47
C LEU A 269 -25.80 -8.74 -13.94
N LYS A 270 -26.30 -7.51 -13.88
CA LYS A 270 -27.66 -7.17 -14.37
C LYS A 270 -27.82 -7.42 -15.86
N ALA A 271 -26.75 -7.30 -16.65
CA ALA A 271 -26.78 -7.55 -18.09
C ALA A 271 -26.78 -9.06 -18.43
N PHE A 272 -26.34 -9.91 -17.51
CA PHE A 272 -26.28 -11.35 -17.73
C PHE A 272 -27.63 -12.00 -17.41
N PRO A 273 -28.09 -12.95 -18.25
CA PRO A 273 -29.20 -13.80 -17.87
C PRO A 273 -28.82 -14.69 -16.67
N LYS A 274 -29.83 -15.15 -15.92
CA LYS A 274 -29.58 -16.03 -14.76
C LYS A 274 -28.87 -17.31 -15.23
N ASN A 275 -27.92 -17.82 -14.46
CA ASN A 275 -27.17 -19.03 -14.83
C ASN A 275 -28.07 -20.27 -15.05
N ASP A 276 -29.21 -20.33 -14.35
CA ASP A 276 -30.18 -21.44 -14.46
C ASP A 276 -31.06 -21.36 -15.72
N THR A 277 -30.95 -20.30 -16.52
CA THR A 277 -31.77 -20.12 -17.73
C THR A 277 -31.23 -21.03 -18.84
N LYS A 278 -31.98 -22.08 -19.17
CA LYS A 278 -31.66 -22.98 -20.28
C LYS A 278 -32.00 -22.32 -21.61
N LEU A 279 -31.14 -22.50 -22.61
CA LEU A 279 -31.40 -22.06 -23.99
C LEU A 279 -31.94 -23.26 -24.77
N TYR A 280 -33.09 -23.10 -25.43
CA TYR A 280 -33.67 -24.13 -26.28
C TYR A 280 -33.28 -23.87 -27.73
N THR A 281 -32.61 -24.82 -28.35
CA THR A 281 -32.36 -24.82 -29.80
C THR A 281 -32.93 -26.07 -30.44
N GLU A 282 -32.86 -26.16 -31.76
CA GLU A 282 -33.31 -27.33 -32.51
C GLU A 282 -32.44 -28.57 -32.24
N LYS A 283 -31.13 -28.38 -32.01
CA LYS A 283 -30.18 -29.45 -31.66
C LYS A 283 -30.36 -29.99 -30.24
N GLY A 284 -30.84 -29.17 -29.30
CA GLY A 284 -31.03 -29.60 -27.93
C GLY A 284 -31.13 -28.45 -26.94
N THR A 285 -31.18 -28.80 -25.65
CA THR A 285 -31.19 -27.83 -24.55
C THR A 285 -29.76 -27.53 -24.13
N ALA A 286 -29.39 -26.25 -24.09
CA ALA A 286 -28.06 -25.81 -23.65
C ALA A 286 -28.10 -25.20 -22.24
N VAL A 287 -27.11 -25.56 -21.42
CA VAL A 287 -26.96 -25.14 -20.03
C VAL A 287 -25.68 -24.30 -19.88
N CYS A 288 -25.76 -23.22 -19.11
CA CYS A 288 -24.60 -22.38 -18.83
C CYS A 288 -23.66 -23.07 -17.83
N GLN A 289 -22.39 -23.23 -18.21
CA GLN A 289 -21.35 -23.82 -17.34
C GLN A 289 -20.52 -22.76 -16.64
N LYS A 290 -20.15 -21.71 -17.38
CA LYS A 290 -19.23 -20.67 -16.91
C LYS A 290 -19.63 -19.32 -17.46
N THR A 291 -19.60 -18.31 -16.61
CA THR A 291 -19.77 -16.91 -16.98
C THR A 291 -18.48 -16.15 -16.75
N ASP A 292 -18.08 -15.32 -17.71
CA ASP A 292 -17.00 -14.36 -17.58
C ASP A 292 -17.61 -12.96 -17.58
N ILE A 293 -17.71 -12.38 -16.38
CA ILE A 293 -18.41 -11.11 -16.13
C ILE A 293 -17.70 -9.95 -16.84
N PHE A 294 -16.37 -9.98 -16.93
CA PHE A 294 -15.60 -8.87 -17.48
C PHE A 294 -15.55 -8.87 -19.01
N LYS A 295 -15.50 -10.05 -19.63
CA LYS A 295 -15.48 -10.15 -21.10
C LYS A 295 -16.87 -10.19 -21.72
N GLY A 296 -17.94 -10.26 -20.92
CA GLY A 296 -19.30 -10.36 -21.47
C GLY A 296 -19.53 -11.68 -22.20
N HIS A 297 -18.87 -12.77 -21.77
CA HIS A 297 -18.95 -14.07 -22.43
C HIS A 297 -19.56 -15.12 -21.51
N MET A 298 -20.38 -15.98 -22.09
CA MET A 298 -20.99 -17.12 -21.45
C MET A 298 -20.62 -18.39 -22.21
N TRP A 299 -20.32 -19.45 -21.46
CA TRP A 299 -20.03 -20.77 -22.02
C TRP A 299 -21.23 -21.68 -21.80
N TYR A 300 -21.81 -22.14 -22.89
CA TYR A 300 -22.94 -23.05 -22.91
C TYR A 300 -22.51 -24.43 -23.41
N ALA A 301 -23.08 -25.49 -22.84
CA ALA A 301 -22.90 -26.86 -23.29
C ALA A 301 -24.28 -27.52 -23.47
N TYR A 302 -24.42 -28.37 -24.48
CA TYR A 302 -25.65 -29.13 -24.71
C TYR A 302 -25.83 -30.26 -23.69
N GLU A 303 -27.07 -30.55 -23.33
CA GLU A 303 -27.41 -31.73 -22.52
C GLU A 303 -27.00 -33.02 -23.26
N GLY A 304 -25.95 -33.69 -22.79
CA GLY A 304 -25.37 -34.89 -23.41
C GLY A 304 -23.92 -34.70 -23.87
N GLU A 305 -23.54 -33.47 -24.23
CA GLU A 305 -22.19 -33.11 -24.70
C GLU A 305 -21.54 -32.08 -23.77
N TRP A 306 -21.29 -32.48 -22.51
CA TRP A 306 -20.71 -31.60 -21.47
C TRP A 306 -19.27 -31.16 -21.74
N MET A 307 -18.58 -31.84 -22.67
CA MET A 307 -17.19 -31.58 -23.02
C MET A 307 -17.05 -30.48 -24.09
N ASN A 308 -18.11 -30.24 -24.88
CA ASN A 308 -18.12 -29.22 -25.93
C ASN A 308 -18.70 -27.93 -25.38
N TRP A 309 -17.84 -26.90 -25.22
CA TRP A 309 -18.25 -25.59 -24.73
C TRP A 309 -18.35 -24.60 -25.88
N HIS A 310 -19.53 -24.02 -26.06
CA HIS A 310 -19.80 -22.97 -27.03
C HIS A 310 -19.74 -21.60 -26.35
N LYS A 311 -18.90 -20.71 -26.88
CA LYS A 311 -18.71 -19.35 -26.38
C LYS A 311 -19.73 -18.41 -27.05
N ILE A 312 -20.48 -17.67 -26.25
CA ILE A 312 -21.54 -16.76 -26.72
C ILE A 312 -21.45 -15.43 -25.96
N THR A 313 -21.80 -14.31 -26.58
CA THR A 313 -21.86 -13.01 -25.89
C THR A 313 -23.14 -12.87 -25.05
N THR A 314 -23.14 -11.95 -24.09
CA THR A 314 -24.33 -11.64 -23.29
C THR A 314 -25.49 -11.12 -24.13
N THR A 315 -25.22 -10.32 -25.16
CA THR A 315 -26.25 -9.79 -26.07
C THR A 315 -26.92 -10.91 -26.84
N GLN A 316 -26.13 -11.79 -27.47
CA GLN A 316 -26.63 -12.97 -28.19
C GLN A 316 -27.42 -13.90 -27.25
N ALA A 317 -26.93 -14.14 -26.03
CA ALA A 317 -27.65 -14.98 -25.07
C ALA A 317 -29.02 -14.38 -24.70
N ASN A 318 -29.11 -13.07 -24.50
CA ASN A 318 -30.38 -12.38 -24.22
C ASN A 318 -31.33 -12.41 -25.42
N GLU A 319 -30.83 -12.21 -26.64
CA GLU A 319 -31.62 -12.34 -27.88
C GLU A 319 -32.21 -13.74 -28.03
N ILE A 320 -31.40 -14.78 -27.80
CA ILE A 320 -31.84 -16.18 -27.81
C ILE A 320 -32.94 -16.41 -26.76
N ILE A 321 -32.80 -15.82 -25.57
CA ILE A 321 -33.81 -15.94 -24.51
C ILE A 321 -35.11 -15.23 -24.92
N GLU A 322 -35.06 -14.08 -25.56
CA GLU A 322 -36.24 -13.38 -26.06
C GLU A 322 -36.95 -14.15 -27.17
N LEU A 323 -36.19 -14.76 -28.09
CA LEU A 323 -36.72 -15.64 -29.14
C LEU A 323 -37.37 -16.90 -28.54
N ASN A 324 -36.74 -17.49 -27.53
CA ASN A 324 -37.29 -18.63 -26.79
C ASN A 324 -38.59 -18.27 -26.05
N LYS A 325 -38.68 -17.07 -25.47
CA LYS A 325 -39.94 -16.55 -24.89
C LYS A 325 -41.04 -16.41 -25.95
N LYS A 326 -40.68 -16.03 -27.18
CA LYS A 326 -41.57 -15.96 -28.35
C LYS A 326 -41.84 -17.35 -28.99
N LYS A 327 -41.37 -18.44 -28.37
CA LYS A 327 -41.48 -19.85 -28.84
C LYS A 327 -40.82 -20.13 -30.20
N LYS A 328 -39.90 -19.27 -30.64
CA LYS A 328 -39.08 -19.52 -31.85
C LYS A 328 -37.77 -20.15 -31.41
N LYS A 329 -37.52 -21.39 -31.84
CA LYS A 329 -36.25 -22.09 -31.62
C LYS A 329 -35.23 -21.60 -32.64
N ILE A 330 -33.97 -21.55 -32.22
CA ILE A 330 -32.84 -21.24 -33.11
C ILE A 330 -32.22 -22.55 -33.61
N ALA A 331 -31.69 -22.55 -34.84
CA ALA A 331 -31.13 -23.74 -35.49
C ALA A 331 -29.91 -24.31 -34.75
N SER A 332 -28.91 -23.50 -34.39
CA SER A 332 -27.76 -23.96 -33.60
C SER A 332 -27.04 -22.85 -32.83
N LEU A 333 -26.49 -23.17 -31.65
CA LEU A 333 -25.59 -22.24 -30.92
C LEU A 333 -24.21 -22.10 -31.60
N GLU A 334 -23.88 -22.98 -32.54
CA GLU A 334 -22.60 -22.99 -33.26
C GLU A 334 -22.47 -21.83 -34.24
N GLU A 335 -23.55 -21.45 -34.93
CA GLU A 335 -23.59 -20.30 -35.84
C GLU A 335 -23.28 -18.97 -35.11
N TYR A 336 -23.67 -18.87 -33.84
CA TYR A 336 -23.34 -17.70 -33.01
C TYR A 336 -21.96 -17.79 -32.37
N ALA A 337 -21.43 -19.00 -32.18
CA ALA A 337 -20.11 -19.24 -31.62
C ALA A 337 -18.99 -19.08 -32.65
N SER A 338 -19.27 -19.28 -33.96
CA SER A 338 -18.29 -19.18 -35.05
C SER A 338 -17.84 -17.75 -35.33
N ASP A 339 -18.67 -16.73 -35.08
CA ASP A 339 -18.32 -15.32 -35.31
C ASP A 339 -17.26 -14.77 -34.33
N LEU A 340 -16.85 -15.56 -33.32
CA LEU A 340 -15.87 -15.17 -32.30
C LEU A 340 -14.52 -15.88 -32.43
N ILE A 341 -14.26 -16.60 -33.53
CA ILE A 341 -12.90 -17.00 -33.88
C ILE A 341 -12.18 -15.77 -34.43
N GLU A 342 -11.86 -14.82 -33.55
CA GLU A 342 -10.76 -13.91 -33.83
C GLU A 342 -9.50 -14.77 -33.89
N ASP A 343 -8.87 -14.80 -35.06
CA ASP A 343 -7.54 -15.33 -35.27
C ASP A 343 -6.65 -14.92 -34.11
N THR A 344 -6.37 -15.86 -33.21
CA THR A 344 -5.25 -15.72 -32.29
C THR A 344 -3.98 -15.82 -33.13
N LYS A 345 -3.65 -14.76 -33.86
CA LYS A 345 -2.25 -14.43 -34.11
C LYS A 345 -1.66 -14.26 -32.73
N THR A 346 -0.94 -15.29 -32.32
CA THR A 346 -0.16 -15.36 -31.11
C THR A 346 0.88 -14.24 -31.11
N GLU A 347 0.50 -13.02 -30.75
CA GLU A 347 1.41 -11.99 -30.25
C GLU A 347 1.72 -12.27 -28.77
N PHE A 348 2.28 -13.46 -28.52
CA PHE A 348 3.18 -13.68 -27.39
C PHE A 348 4.57 -13.86 -27.98
N GLU A 349 5.09 -12.80 -28.59
CA GLU A 349 6.53 -12.68 -28.76
C GLU A 349 7.11 -12.43 -27.37
N ASN A 350 7.71 -13.48 -26.83
CA ASN A 350 8.30 -13.59 -25.51
C ASN A 350 9.30 -12.45 -25.22
N VAL A 351 8.85 -11.38 -24.54
CA VAL A 351 9.73 -10.36 -23.92
C VAL A 351 10.22 -10.80 -22.52
N VAL A 352 10.04 -12.07 -22.15
CA VAL A 352 10.77 -12.67 -21.05
C VAL A 352 11.59 -13.80 -21.64
N GLY A 353 12.81 -13.42 -22.03
CA GLY A 353 13.80 -14.30 -22.61
C GLY A 353 13.94 -15.59 -21.81
N GLN A 354 14.18 -16.65 -22.57
CA GLN A 354 14.58 -17.97 -22.14
C GLN A 354 15.74 -17.89 -21.13
N ASP A 355 15.42 -17.79 -19.84
CA ASP A 355 16.35 -18.19 -18.78
C ASP A 355 15.83 -19.51 -18.23
N SER A 356 16.27 -20.59 -18.88
CA SER A 356 16.09 -21.95 -18.39
C SER A 356 16.52 -22.02 -16.92
N LEU A 357 15.64 -22.54 -16.07
CA LEU A 357 15.80 -22.69 -14.61
C LEU A 357 17.08 -23.44 -14.15
N THR A 358 17.91 -23.93 -15.06
CA THR A 358 19.15 -24.68 -14.80
C THR A 358 20.42 -23.82 -14.85
N ARG A 359 20.31 -22.49 -14.95
CA ARG A 359 21.46 -21.54 -14.93
C ARG A 359 22.37 -21.70 -13.70
N PHE A 360 21.89 -22.30 -12.62
CA PHE A 360 22.61 -22.49 -11.37
C PHE A 360 23.22 -23.88 -11.14
N ASP A 361 22.95 -24.89 -11.99
CA ASP A 361 23.35 -26.29 -11.72
C ASP A 361 24.63 -26.76 -12.45
N GLY A 362 25.32 -25.89 -13.18
CA GLY A 362 26.57 -26.23 -13.87
C GLY A 362 27.82 -25.99 -12.99
N PRO A 363 28.77 -26.95 -12.86
CA PRO A 363 30.00 -26.75 -12.10
C PRO A 363 30.92 -25.71 -12.78
N LYS A 364 31.34 -24.69 -12.02
CA LYS A 364 32.20 -23.58 -12.47
C LYS A 364 33.48 -24.06 -13.15
N ARG A 365 33.63 -23.76 -14.44
CA ARG A 365 34.85 -23.99 -15.22
C ARG A 365 35.88 -22.88 -14.95
N ASN A 366 37.02 -23.22 -14.35
CA ASN A 366 38.14 -22.32 -14.10
C ASN A 366 38.76 -21.80 -15.42
N LYS A 367 38.63 -20.49 -15.71
CA LYS A 367 39.37 -19.85 -16.79
C LYS A 367 40.81 -19.53 -16.33
N LYS A 368 41.77 -20.31 -16.84
CA LYS A 368 43.20 -19.98 -16.81
C LYS A 368 43.43 -18.62 -17.50
N ARG A 369 43.99 -17.66 -16.77
CA ARG A 369 44.57 -16.42 -17.33
C ARG A 369 45.78 -16.78 -18.20
N ARG A 370 45.71 -16.54 -19.51
CA ARG A 370 46.88 -16.54 -20.40
C ARG A 370 47.44 -15.12 -20.45
N ASN A 371 48.65 -14.98 -19.90
CA ASN A 371 49.55 -13.87 -20.18
C ASN A 371 49.86 -13.84 -21.68
N ASN A 372 49.84 -12.66 -22.30
CA ASN A 372 50.70 -12.40 -23.44
C ASN A 372 51.24 -10.96 -23.39
N ARG A 373 52.57 -10.87 -23.32
CA ARG A 373 53.39 -9.68 -23.40
C ARG A 373 53.73 -9.38 -24.87
N ARG A 374 53.95 -8.08 -25.14
CA ARG A 374 54.80 -7.42 -26.17
C ARG A 374 53.98 -6.57 -27.15
N LYS A 375 54.44 -5.42 -27.66
CA LYS A 375 55.47 -4.40 -27.29
C LYS A 375 55.35 -3.30 -28.38
N GLY A 376 55.57 -2.02 -28.03
CA GLY A 376 55.76 -0.88 -28.96
C GLY A 376 54.58 0.10 -28.94
N ASN A 377 54.73 1.43 -28.82
CA ASN A 377 55.88 2.29 -29.10
C ASN A 377 55.77 3.64 -28.31
N GLN A 378 56.94 4.24 -28.04
CA GLN A 378 57.34 5.64 -27.70
C GLN A 378 56.25 6.69 -27.32
N GLY A 379 56.44 7.60 -26.35
CA GLY A 379 57.64 7.97 -25.58
C GLY A 379 57.45 9.14 -24.60
N ASN A 380 58.51 9.37 -23.82
CA ASN A 380 59.01 10.63 -23.24
C ASN A 380 58.19 11.42 -22.18
N LYS A 381 58.57 11.31 -20.90
CA LYS A 381 59.44 12.28 -20.15
C LYS A 381 59.30 12.11 -18.63
N ASN A 382 60.47 12.01 -17.97
CA ASN A 382 60.92 12.54 -16.66
C ASN A 382 59.86 12.69 -15.54
N THR A 383 60.04 12.16 -14.31
CA THR A 383 61.14 12.49 -13.38
C THR A 383 61.21 11.53 -12.18
N ALA A 384 62.45 11.25 -11.76
CA ALA A 384 62.97 11.16 -10.38
C ALA A 384 62.39 10.18 -9.33
N SER A 385 63.26 9.24 -8.94
CA SER A 385 63.62 8.79 -7.56
C SER A 385 62.50 8.65 -6.50
N ASN A 386 62.37 7.52 -5.78
CA ASN A 386 63.43 7.01 -4.92
C ASN A 386 63.19 5.54 -4.51
N LYS A 387 64.29 4.79 -4.31
CA LYS A 387 64.36 3.44 -3.77
C LYS A 387 64.04 3.45 -2.26
N ASN A 388 63.36 2.40 -1.78
CA ASN A 388 63.99 1.48 -0.82
C ASN A 388 63.17 0.18 -0.66
N THR A 389 63.85 -0.91 -1.01
CA THR A 389 63.71 -2.28 -0.50
C THR A 389 63.84 -2.28 1.04
N VAL A 390 63.23 -3.19 1.81
CA VAL A 390 63.74 -4.55 2.07
C VAL A 390 62.65 -5.45 2.66
N SER A 391 62.72 -6.70 2.20
CA SER A 391 62.04 -7.95 2.54
C SER A 391 62.35 -8.57 3.91
N ASN A 392 61.40 -9.34 4.47
CA ASN A 392 61.62 -10.70 5.01
C ASN A 392 60.25 -11.38 5.28
N LYS A 393 59.81 -12.39 4.51
CA LYS A 393 60.05 -13.85 4.68
C LYS A 393 59.65 -14.43 6.07
N ASN A 394 58.41 -14.93 6.16
CA ASN A 394 57.96 -16.34 6.39
C ASN A 394 58.99 -17.37 6.92
N PRO A 395 58.63 -18.52 7.57
CA PRO A 395 57.38 -19.30 7.35
C PRO A 395 56.85 -20.20 8.52
N ASN A 396 55.70 -20.88 8.25
CA ASN A 396 55.33 -22.26 8.65
C ASN A 396 55.04 -22.55 10.15
N GLN A 397 54.09 -23.39 10.58
CA GLN A 397 53.69 -24.74 10.15
C GLN A 397 52.35 -25.08 10.87
N GLN A 398 51.30 -25.53 10.17
CA GLN A 398 50.91 -26.93 9.91
C GLN A 398 50.04 -27.66 10.96
N LYS A 399 49.08 -28.42 10.39
CA LYS A 399 48.37 -29.64 10.86
C LYS A 399 47.03 -29.43 11.58
N LYS A 400 46.04 -30.33 11.47
CA LYS A 400 45.59 -31.30 10.44
C LYS A 400 44.30 -31.93 11.02
N ASN A 401 43.35 -32.27 10.15
CA ASN A 401 42.50 -33.46 10.20
C ASN A 401 41.32 -33.60 11.20
N LYS A 402 40.13 -33.80 10.59
CA LYS A 402 39.34 -35.06 10.49
C LYS A 402 37.88 -35.02 11.00
N ASN A 403 37.00 -35.23 10.03
CA ASN A 403 35.67 -35.85 10.06
C ASN A 403 35.39 -36.83 11.21
N THR A 404 34.14 -36.81 11.70
CA THR A 404 33.26 -38.00 11.77
C THR A 404 31.78 -37.61 11.88
N ARG A 405 30.96 -38.14 10.96
CA ARG A 405 29.49 -38.24 11.03
C ARG A 405 29.11 -39.37 12.01
N ARG A 406 28.09 -39.17 12.86
CA ARG A 406 27.28 -40.24 13.46
C ARG A 406 25.81 -39.85 13.47
N LYS A 407 24.96 -40.70 12.85
CA LYS A 407 23.50 -40.79 13.06
C LYS A 407 23.23 -41.49 14.40
N PRO A 408 22.03 -41.32 14.98
CA PRO A 408 21.34 -42.43 15.60
C PRO A 408 19.97 -42.73 14.96
N GLN A 409 19.57 -43.99 15.11
CA GLN A 409 18.39 -44.67 14.57
C GLN A 409 17.08 -44.39 15.33
N ASN A 410 15.99 -44.65 14.60
CA ASN A 410 14.65 -45.01 15.06
C ASN A 410 14.61 -45.85 16.34
N ASN A 411 13.61 -45.58 17.18
CA ASN A 411 13.00 -46.61 18.02
C ASN A 411 11.46 -46.48 17.97
N LYS A 412 10.81 -47.51 17.42
CA LYS A 412 9.41 -47.85 17.68
C LYS A 412 9.39 -48.64 19.00
N ASN A 413 8.45 -48.38 19.89
CA ASN A 413 7.61 -49.43 20.48
C ASN A 413 6.43 -48.86 21.26
N ALA A 414 5.34 -49.62 21.15
CA ALA A 414 4.02 -49.41 21.68
C ALA A 414 3.87 -49.88 23.14
N SER A 415 2.71 -49.54 23.70
CA SER A 415 1.94 -50.25 24.73
C SER A 415 2.52 -50.38 26.15
N LYS A 416 1.96 -49.59 27.08
CA LYS A 416 0.95 -50.08 28.04
C LYS A 416 0.07 -48.93 28.50
#